data_AF-A0A143HIL9-F1
#
_entry.id   AF-A0A143HIL9-F1
#
_cell.length_a   1.000
_cell.length_b   1.000
_cell.length_c   1.000
_cell.angle_alpha   90.00
_cell.angle_beta   90.00
_cell.angle_gamma   90.00
#
_symmetry.space_group_name_H-M   'P 1'
#
loop_
_entity.id
_entity.type
_entity.pdbx_description
1 polymer ?
#
loop_
_entity_poly.entity_id
_entity_poly.type
_entity_poly.pdbx_seq_one_letter_code
_entity_poly.pdbx_strand_id
1 'polypeptide(L)'
;MSFSDREKQLIRAAFTWGQITHKEGYTLSDLEIEKSVLFRRLLDGRPPLAFPPPLRHGFPWYEVIEGRGEHVVNASDPSPECSIIAPGSKPGDTCILIDGAFWRVAETVREREEYIVEWGQYPIQWRLKKHWEVNYEMTQQLHNFRKDNPNAEITFDNRSGQKEYSEFRIDDEQTVWLSEWKLSRIGLSGWVWVGRPVEMECLTDLVPLFHDQQGPLIIGEVEKLSGEAWLRIEQAGEEYRFIKLGEQLDYQPLISTAMTEFETLLREMQGDTLDVMDWRGERLLRRYLVPSHLAPLEEFELQGENYDLMPENAY
;
A
#
# COMPACT_ATOMS: atom_id res chain seq x y z
N MET A 1 22.77 -2.83 -36.50
CA MET A 1 22.70 -3.51 -35.20
C MET A 1 21.42 -3.06 -34.54
N SER A 2 20.53 -3.98 -34.18
CA SER A 2 19.34 -3.68 -33.37
C SER A 2 19.67 -3.98 -31.93
N PHE A 3 19.25 -3.10 -31.01
CA PHE A 3 19.26 -3.42 -29.58
C PHE A 3 18.40 -4.66 -29.32
N SER A 4 18.84 -5.49 -28.38
CA SER A 4 18.00 -6.52 -27.76
C SER A 4 16.86 -5.88 -26.97
N ASP A 5 15.80 -6.64 -26.70
CA ASP A 5 14.67 -6.11 -25.93
C ASP A 5 15.05 -5.74 -24.50
N ARG A 6 16.00 -6.47 -23.91
CA ARG A 6 16.62 -6.12 -22.62
C ARG A 6 17.34 -4.78 -22.69
N GLU A 7 18.16 -4.54 -23.70
CA GLU A 7 18.85 -3.25 -23.86
C GLU A 7 17.86 -2.11 -24.08
N LYS A 8 16.79 -2.32 -24.86
CA LYS A 8 15.73 -1.33 -25.03
C LYS A 8 15.03 -1.00 -23.70
N GLN A 9 14.76 -2.00 -22.86
CA GLN A 9 14.17 -1.81 -21.53
C GLN A 9 15.09 -0.99 -20.62
N LEU A 10 16.37 -1.33 -20.56
CA LEU A 10 17.37 -0.58 -19.77
C LEU A 10 17.44 0.89 -20.22
N ILE A 11 17.46 1.14 -21.53
CA ILE A 11 17.49 2.49 -22.10
C ILE A 11 16.22 3.26 -21.73
N ARG A 12 15.04 2.64 -21.83
CA ARG A 12 13.76 3.27 -21.47
C ARG A 12 13.68 3.60 -19.98
N ALA A 13 14.12 2.70 -19.12
CA ALA A 13 14.18 2.92 -17.67
C ALA A 13 15.10 4.10 -17.33
N ALA A 14 16.31 4.12 -17.88
CA ALA A 14 17.28 5.19 -17.65
C ALA A 14 16.79 6.54 -18.17
N PHE A 15 16.17 6.56 -19.36
CA PHE A 15 15.59 7.76 -19.93
C PHE A 15 14.44 8.32 -19.09
N THR A 16 13.49 7.46 -18.71
CA THR A 16 12.33 7.84 -17.87
C THR A 16 12.79 8.37 -16.51
N TRP A 17 13.72 7.67 -15.87
CA TRP A 17 14.31 8.10 -14.61
C TRP A 17 14.98 9.47 -14.74
N GLY A 18 15.82 9.68 -15.76
CA GLY A 18 16.48 10.96 -16.02
C GLY A 18 15.53 12.13 -16.29
N GLN A 19 14.40 11.88 -16.95
CA GLN A 19 13.37 12.91 -17.16
C GLN A 19 12.69 13.32 -15.85
N ILE A 20 12.35 12.35 -15.00
CA ILE A 20 11.72 12.61 -13.70
C ILE A 20 12.69 13.36 -12.79
N THR A 21 13.93 12.90 -12.66
CA THR A 21 14.92 13.55 -11.79
C THR A 21 15.22 14.98 -12.22
N HIS A 22 15.29 15.23 -13.54
CA HIS A 22 15.43 16.58 -14.07
C HIS A 22 14.22 17.47 -13.74
N LYS A 23 13.00 16.95 -13.91
CA LYS A 23 11.76 17.68 -13.62
C LYS A 23 11.64 18.05 -12.13
N GLU A 24 11.99 17.13 -11.24
CA GLU A 24 11.95 17.33 -9.78
C GLU A 24 13.16 18.12 -9.26
N GLY A 25 14.17 18.40 -10.10
CA GLY A 25 15.32 19.23 -9.76
C GLY A 25 16.39 18.54 -8.91
N TYR A 26 16.47 17.20 -8.93
CA TYR A 26 17.47 16.47 -8.16
C TYR A 26 18.86 16.60 -8.77
N THR A 27 19.86 16.90 -7.93
CA THR A 27 21.27 16.71 -8.26
C THR A 27 21.61 15.24 -8.06
N LEU A 28 22.10 14.56 -9.09
CA LEU A 28 22.34 13.11 -9.06
C LEU A 28 23.83 12.83 -8.90
N SER A 29 24.24 12.43 -7.70
CA SER A 29 25.52 11.75 -7.45
C SER A 29 25.42 10.27 -7.79
N ASP A 30 26.55 9.62 -8.11
CA ASP A 30 26.60 8.18 -8.44
C ASP A 30 25.92 7.31 -7.36
N LEU A 31 26.07 7.69 -6.09
CA LEU A 31 25.43 7.01 -4.96
C LEU A 31 23.90 7.13 -4.98
N GLU A 32 23.35 8.28 -5.37
CA GLU A 32 21.90 8.49 -5.51
C GLU A 32 21.33 7.69 -6.69
N ILE A 33 22.13 7.49 -7.75
CA ILE A 33 21.74 6.63 -8.88
C ILE A 33 21.65 5.18 -8.43
N GLU A 34 22.68 4.65 -7.75
CA GLU A 34 22.73 3.26 -7.27
C GLU A 34 21.64 2.95 -6.23
N LYS A 35 21.29 3.93 -5.40
CA LYS A 35 20.25 3.81 -4.36
C LYS A 35 18.86 4.22 -4.83
N SER A 36 18.71 4.61 -6.10
CA SER A 36 17.42 5.06 -6.63
C SER A 36 16.40 3.93 -6.64
N VAL A 37 15.49 3.96 -5.67
CA VAL A 37 14.34 3.03 -5.59
C VAL A 37 13.43 3.19 -6.81
N LEU A 38 13.28 4.41 -7.34
CA LEU A 38 12.57 4.67 -8.59
C LEU A 38 13.24 3.98 -9.78
N PHE A 39 14.57 3.99 -9.85
CA PHE A 39 15.27 3.36 -10.97
C PHE A 39 15.13 1.84 -10.92
N ARG A 40 15.25 1.21 -9.74
CA ARG A 40 14.98 -0.24 -9.59
C ARG A 40 13.56 -0.61 -9.98
N ARG A 41 12.58 0.18 -9.53
CA ARG A 41 11.19 0.03 -9.93
C ARG A 41 11.02 0.03 -11.45
N LEU A 42 11.66 0.97 -12.15
CA LEU A 42 11.61 1.05 -13.62
C LEU A 42 12.33 -0.13 -14.30
N LEU A 43 13.41 -0.63 -13.71
CA LEU A 43 14.13 -1.83 -14.19
C LEU A 43 13.26 -3.09 -14.07
N ASP A 44 12.46 -3.18 -13.01
CA ASP A 44 11.48 -4.24 -12.79
C ASP A 44 10.23 -4.09 -13.69
N GLY A 45 10.25 -3.13 -14.63
CA GLY A 45 9.17 -2.91 -15.59
C GLY A 45 7.99 -2.12 -15.03
N ARG A 46 8.07 -1.64 -13.77
CA ARG A 46 6.98 -0.90 -13.14
C ARG A 46 7.06 0.59 -13.47
N PRO A 47 5.92 1.22 -13.82
CA PRO A 47 5.89 2.66 -14.08
C PRO A 47 6.18 3.48 -12.82
N PRO A 48 6.56 4.76 -12.99
CA PRO A 48 6.46 5.72 -11.90
C PRO A 48 5.00 5.82 -11.44
N LEU A 49 4.79 6.00 -10.14
CA LEU A 49 3.45 6.28 -9.61
C LEU A 49 2.96 7.65 -10.07
N ALA A 50 1.63 7.82 -10.07
CA ALA A 50 0.99 9.09 -10.46
C ALA A 50 1.38 10.25 -9.53
N PHE A 51 1.68 9.95 -8.27
CA PHE A 51 2.13 10.90 -7.27
C PHE A 51 3.44 10.40 -6.62
N PRO A 52 4.22 11.28 -5.96
CA PRO A 52 5.39 10.84 -5.19
C PRO A 52 4.97 9.95 -4.01
N PRO A 53 5.58 8.78 -3.79
CA PRO A 53 5.28 7.95 -2.63
C PRO A 53 5.70 8.62 -1.31
N PRO A 54 5.17 8.16 -0.16
CA PRO A 54 5.76 8.46 1.13
C PRO A 54 7.25 8.16 1.19
N LEU A 55 7.93 8.80 2.13
CA LEU A 55 9.31 8.47 2.44
C LEU A 55 9.37 7.64 3.72
N ARG A 56 10.27 6.65 3.73
CA ARG A 56 10.68 5.91 4.92
C ARG A 56 12.18 6.08 5.08
N HIS A 57 12.60 6.75 6.14
CA HIS A 57 14.00 7.13 6.39
C HIS A 57 14.67 7.85 5.21
N GLY A 58 13.90 8.67 4.48
CA GLY A 58 14.36 9.43 3.32
C GLY A 58 14.30 8.68 1.97
N PHE A 59 13.88 7.42 1.95
CA PHE A 59 13.74 6.63 0.72
C PHE A 59 12.27 6.50 0.28
N PRO A 60 11.96 6.54 -1.03
CA PRO A 60 10.62 6.27 -1.55
C PRO A 60 10.05 4.93 -1.07
N TRP A 61 8.89 4.96 -0.43
CA TRP A 61 8.23 3.81 0.15
C TRP A 61 7.05 3.37 -0.73
N TYR A 62 7.35 2.64 -1.81
CA TYR A 62 6.31 2.16 -2.74
C TYR A 62 5.41 1.10 -2.13
N GLU A 63 5.98 0.25 -1.27
CA GLU A 63 5.29 -0.86 -0.62
C GLU A 63 4.06 -0.40 0.17
N VAL A 64 4.12 0.75 0.85
CA VAL A 64 2.98 1.26 1.63
C VAL A 64 1.77 1.63 0.78
N ILE A 65 1.97 1.85 -0.53
CA ILE A 65 0.89 2.19 -1.49
C ILE A 65 0.38 0.94 -2.18
N GLU A 66 1.27 0.05 -2.58
CA GLU A 66 0.95 -1.10 -3.43
C GLU A 66 0.70 -2.37 -2.64
N GLY A 67 1.48 -2.59 -1.59
CA GLY A 67 1.38 -3.74 -0.68
C GLY A 67 0.14 -3.71 0.20
N ARG A 68 -0.17 -4.86 0.80
CA ARG A 68 -1.29 -5.05 1.75
C ARG A 68 -0.85 -5.38 3.17
N GLY A 69 0.46 -5.52 3.40
CA GLY A 69 1.01 -5.82 4.71
C GLY A 69 0.77 -4.71 5.73
N GLU A 70 0.76 -5.08 6.99
CA GLU A 70 0.96 -4.12 8.08
C GLU A 70 2.44 -3.79 8.18
N HIS A 71 2.76 -2.51 8.35
CA HIS A 71 4.13 -2.05 8.51
C HIS A 71 4.36 -1.58 9.94
N VAL A 72 5.37 -2.14 10.59
CA VAL A 72 5.87 -1.61 11.86
C VAL A 72 6.66 -0.33 11.57
N VAL A 73 6.23 0.77 12.19
CA VAL A 73 6.77 2.11 11.97
C VAL A 73 7.09 2.80 13.29
N ASN A 74 7.94 3.81 13.23
CA ASN A 74 8.09 4.78 14.31
C ASN A 74 7.18 5.98 14.03
N ALA A 75 6.38 6.38 15.01
CA ALA A 75 5.50 7.53 14.89
C ALA A 75 5.65 8.49 16.07
N SER A 76 5.65 9.80 15.80
CA SER A 76 5.59 10.84 16.81
C SER A 76 4.17 11.04 17.35
N ASP A 77 4.04 11.86 18.39
CA ASP A 77 2.75 12.45 18.72
C ASP A 77 2.25 13.39 17.60
N PRO A 78 0.93 13.57 17.45
CA PRO A 78 0.37 14.53 16.51
C PRO A 78 0.72 15.97 16.90
N SER A 79 1.11 16.79 15.92
CA SER A 79 1.41 18.21 16.10
C SER A 79 0.61 19.08 15.12
N PRO A 80 -0.12 20.10 15.60
CA PRO A 80 -0.78 21.09 14.74
C PRO A 80 0.18 22.18 14.24
N GLU A 81 1.38 22.29 14.82
CA GLU A 81 2.37 23.34 14.52
C GLU A 81 3.57 22.76 13.76
N CYS A 82 3.31 22.05 12.66
CA CYS A 82 4.39 21.57 11.80
C CYS A 82 4.95 22.73 10.95
N SER A 83 6.19 23.13 11.24
CA SER A 83 6.95 24.11 10.45
C SER A 83 7.20 23.64 9.01
N ILE A 84 7.12 22.33 8.78
CA ILE A 84 7.15 21.67 7.48
C ILE A 84 5.75 21.15 7.18
N ILE A 85 5.13 21.67 6.13
CA ILE A 85 3.82 21.22 5.69
C ILE A 85 3.98 19.87 4.99
N ALA A 86 3.39 18.81 5.56
CA ALA A 86 3.31 17.50 4.92
C ALA A 86 2.71 17.60 3.51
N PRO A 87 3.12 16.77 2.54
CA PRO A 87 2.52 16.77 1.22
C PRO A 87 0.99 16.70 1.30
N GLY A 88 0.31 17.60 0.58
CA GLY A 88 -1.16 17.69 0.56
C GLY A 88 -1.80 18.40 1.77
N SER A 89 -1.02 18.83 2.76
CA SER A 89 -1.53 19.53 3.96
C SER A 89 -1.62 21.04 3.77
N LYS A 90 -2.44 21.68 4.60
CA LYS A 90 -2.61 23.13 4.69
C LYS A 90 -2.07 23.66 6.03
N PRO A 91 -1.71 24.94 6.12
CA PRO A 91 -1.34 25.55 7.40
C PRO A 91 -2.46 25.34 8.44
N GLY A 92 -2.09 24.80 9.61
CA GLY A 92 -3.03 24.47 10.69
C GLY A 92 -3.53 23.03 10.70
N ASP A 93 -3.21 22.23 9.68
CA ASP A 93 -3.49 20.78 9.71
C ASP A 93 -2.59 20.09 10.75
N THR A 94 -3.16 19.13 11.48
CA THR A 94 -2.40 18.25 12.37
C THR A 94 -1.63 17.22 11.56
N CYS A 95 -0.35 17.04 11.87
CA CYS A 95 0.51 16.05 11.21
C CYS A 95 1.17 15.12 12.23
N ILE A 96 1.54 13.91 11.79
CA ILE A 96 2.33 12.94 12.54
C ILE A 96 3.60 12.64 11.74
N LEU A 97 4.76 12.60 12.40
CA LEU A 97 6.00 12.13 11.78
C LEU A 97 6.03 10.61 11.82
N ILE A 98 6.04 9.95 10.66
CA ILE A 98 6.12 8.49 10.52
C ILE A 98 7.41 8.15 9.77
N ASP A 99 8.31 7.41 10.41
CA ASP A 99 9.62 7.00 9.88
C ASP A 99 10.40 8.14 9.16
N GLY A 100 10.30 9.36 9.69
CA GLY A 100 11.00 10.53 9.15
C GLY A 100 10.26 11.33 8.08
N ALA A 101 9.00 11.00 7.78
CA ALA A 101 8.15 11.78 6.88
C ALA A 101 6.91 12.30 7.60
N PHE A 102 6.48 13.55 7.32
CA PHE A 102 5.26 14.09 7.90
C PHE A 102 4.03 13.64 7.10
N TRP A 103 3.06 13.08 7.80
CA TRP A 103 1.77 12.65 7.27
C TRP A 103 0.67 13.49 7.85
N ARG A 104 -0.37 13.78 7.06
CA ARG A 104 -1.53 14.53 7.52
C ARG A 104 -2.42 13.62 8.36
N VAL A 105 -2.88 14.09 9.51
CA VAL A 105 -3.93 13.40 10.28
C VAL A 105 -5.27 13.79 9.68
N ALA A 106 -5.97 12.82 9.09
CA ALA A 106 -7.32 12.98 8.58
C ALA A 106 -8.35 12.84 9.71
N GLU A 107 -8.13 11.90 10.63
CA GLU A 107 -9.03 11.62 11.73
C GLU A 107 -8.27 11.08 12.95
N THR A 108 -8.66 11.51 14.16
CA THR A 108 -8.23 10.91 15.42
C THR A 108 -9.31 9.94 15.91
N VAL A 109 -9.09 8.64 15.71
CA VAL A 109 -10.03 7.59 16.13
C VAL A 109 -9.95 7.39 17.64
N ARG A 110 -8.73 7.32 18.18
CA ARG A 110 -8.46 7.25 19.61
C ARG A 110 -7.17 7.97 19.92
N GLU A 111 -7.25 9.01 20.76
CA GLU A 111 -6.08 9.80 21.16
C GLU A 111 -4.94 8.90 21.66
N ARG A 112 -3.74 9.15 21.14
CA ARG A 112 -2.48 8.44 21.45
C ARG A 112 -2.43 6.95 21.11
N GLU A 113 -3.45 6.42 20.44
CA GLU A 113 -3.53 4.99 20.11
C GLU A 113 -3.92 4.70 18.67
N GLU A 114 -4.75 5.52 18.03
CA GLU A 114 -5.26 5.22 16.69
C GLU A 114 -5.61 6.48 15.90
N TYR A 115 -5.06 6.58 14.68
CA TYR A 115 -5.24 7.70 13.76
C TYR A 115 -5.49 7.20 12.34
N ILE A 116 -6.24 7.98 11.57
CA ILE A 116 -6.31 7.86 10.11
C ILE A 116 -5.42 8.95 9.52
N VAL A 117 -4.46 8.54 8.69
CA VAL A 117 -3.47 9.43 8.09
C VAL A 117 -3.52 9.40 6.57
N GLU A 118 -3.05 10.47 5.96
CA GLU A 118 -3.02 10.68 4.51
C GLU A 118 -1.66 11.19 4.03
N TRP A 119 -1.36 10.90 2.77
CA TRP A 119 -0.17 11.36 2.10
C TRP A 119 -0.47 12.04 0.76
N GLY A 120 -0.10 13.32 0.65
CA GLY A 120 -0.08 14.01 -0.63
C GLY A 120 -1.46 14.10 -1.27
N GLN A 121 -1.52 13.69 -2.54
CA GLN A 121 -2.74 13.72 -3.35
C GLN A 121 -3.33 12.32 -3.55
N TYR A 122 -2.81 11.31 -2.84
CA TYR A 122 -3.32 9.95 -2.98
C TYR A 122 -4.74 9.85 -2.43
N PRO A 123 -5.70 9.34 -3.22
CA PRO A 123 -7.04 9.06 -2.72
C PRO A 123 -7.09 7.68 -2.03
N ILE A 124 -6.15 7.47 -1.09
CA ILE A 124 -6.05 6.35 -0.14
C ILE A 124 -5.78 6.95 1.24
N GLN A 125 -6.25 6.26 2.27
CA GLN A 125 -5.94 6.57 3.67
C GLN A 125 -5.21 5.40 4.31
N TRP A 126 -4.53 5.65 5.42
CA TRP A 126 -3.85 4.62 6.18
C TRP A 126 -4.27 4.69 7.64
N ARG A 127 -4.40 3.52 8.27
CA ARG A 127 -4.66 3.40 9.69
C ARG A 127 -3.32 3.26 10.40
N LEU A 128 -3.02 4.20 11.28
CA LEU A 128 -1.90 4.16 12.19
C LEU A 128 -2.43 3.73 13.56
N LYS A 129 -2.08 2.53 14.02
CA LYS A 129 -2.59 1.96 15.27
C LYS A 129 -1.47 1.44 16.15
N LYS A 130 -1.56 1.74 17.43
CA LYS A 130 -0.66 1.23 18.46
C LYS A 130 -1.04 -0.22 18.79
N HIS A 131 -0.09 -1.11 18.59
CA HIS A 131 -0.19 -2.52 18.97
C HIS A 131 0.61 -2.74 20.25
N TRP A 132 0.02 -3.44 21.21
CA TRP A 132 0.66 -3.78 22.48
C TRP A 132 0.95 -5.27 22.50
N GLU A 133 2.21 -5.62 22.71
CA GLU A 133 2.65 -7.01 22.85
C GLU A 133 3.41 -7.21 24.16
N VAL A 134 3.37 -8.44 24.67
CA VAL A 134 4.13 -8.80 25.86
C VAL A 134 5.60 -8.96 25.48
N ASN A 135 6.46 -8.15 26.09
CA ASN A 135 7.89 -8.34 26.00
C ASN A 135 8.33 -9.40 27.03
N TYR A 136 8.33 -10.66 26.59
CA TYR A 136 8.65 -11.81 27.47
C TYR A 136 10.06 -11.73 28.05
N GLU A 137 11.03 -11.22 27.30
CA GLU A 137 12.41 -11.09 27.76
C GLU A 137 12.49 -10.09 28.92
N MET A 138 11.96 -8.88 28.74
CA MET A 138 11.96 -7.87 29.80
C MET A 138 11.06 -8.28 30.98
N THR A 139 9.97 -8.99 30.72
CA THR A 139 9.13 -9.61 31.77
C THR A 139 9.94 -10.59 32.62
N GLN A 140 10.77 -11.45 32.02
CA GLN A 140 11.64 -12.36 32.77
C GLN A 140 12.75 -11.63 33.52
N GLN A 141 13.36 -10.61 32.90
CA GLN A 141 14.36 -9.77 33.55
C GLN A 141 13.78 -9.05 34.77
N LEU A 142 12.58 -8.48 34.64
CA LEU A 142 11.84 -7.84 35.72
C LEU A 142 11.53 -8.82 36.85
N HIS A 143 11.08 -10.03 36.51
CA HIS A 143 10.78 -11.08 37.47
C HIS A 143 12.03 -11.49 38.26
N ASN A 144 13.18 -11.65 37.60
CA ASN A 144 14.45 -11.96 38.27
C ASN A 144 14.92 -10.80 39.15
N PHE A 145 14.85 -9.55 38.66
CA PHE A 145 15.23 -8.36 39.42
C PHE A 145 14.41 -8.22 40.72
N ARG A 146 13.09 -8.45 40.65
CA ARG A 146 12.20 -8.38 41.81
C ARG A 146 12.43 -9.47 42.85
N LYS A 147 12.98 -10.63 42.48
CA LYS A 147 13.38 -11.66 43.47
C LYS A 147 14.45 -11.12 44.42
N ASP A 148 15.41 -10.40 43.86
CA ASP A 148 16.52 -9.84 44.62
C ASP A 148 16.17 -8.48 45.24
N ASN A 149 15.18 -7.77 44.67
CA ASN A 149 14.80 -6.40 45.05
C ASN A 149 13.26 -6.22 45.10
N PRO A 150 12.56 -6.78 46.10
CA PRO A 150 11.09 -6.83 46.11
C PRO A 150 10.39 -5.49 46.27
N ASN A 151 11.07 -4.48 46.83
CA ASN A 151 10.51 -3.15 47.11
C ASN A 151 11.13 -2.04 46.25
N ALA A 152 11.92 -2.38 45.22
CA ALA A 152 12.52 -1.38 44.36
C ALA A 152 11.48 -0.76 43.44
N GLU A 153 11.40 0.57 43.40
CA GLU A 153 10.65 1.28 42.37
C GLU A 153 11.31 1.04 41.01
N ILE A 154 10.52 0.57 40.04
CA ILE A 154 10.98 0.32 38.68
C ILE A 154 10.58 1.51 37.83
N THR A 155 11.58 2.27 37.40
CA THR A 155 11.45 3.28 36.36
C THR A 155 12.18 2.80 35.11
N PHE A 156 11.48 2.80 33.98
CA PHE A 156 12.15 2.74 32.68
C PHE A 156 12.64 4.15 32.35
N ASP A 157 13.92 4.41 32.61
CA ASP A 157 14.55 5.57 32.01
C ASP A 157 14.60 5.33 30.50
N ASN A 158 14.04 6.26 29.71
CA ASN A 158 14.26 6.33 28.27
C ASN A 158 15.76 6.51 28.03
N ARG A 159 16.51 5.40 27.98
CA ARG A 159 17.96 5.44 27.77
C ARG A 159 18.21 5.88 26.34
N SER A 160 19.07 6.88 26.19
CA SER A 160 19.67 7.30 24.93
C SER A 160 20.23 6.07 24.18
N GLY A 161 19.52 5.62 23.15
CA GLY A 161 19.84 4.44 22.35
C GLY A 161 18.73 3.38 22.23
N GLN A 162 17.67 3.43 23.03
CA GLN A 162 16.43 2.69 22.70
C GLN A 162 15.77 3.38 21.50
N LYS A 163 15.22 2.61 20.55
CA LYS A 163 14.38 3.13 19.45
C LYS A 163 13.40 4.11 20.09
N GLU A 164 13.52 5.39 19.76
CA GLU A 164 12.98 6.54 20.51
C GLU A 164 11.44 6.55 20.70
N TYR A 165 10.72 5.53 20.21
CA TYR A 165 9.28 5.58 20.00
C TYR A 165 8.53 4.29 20.37
N SER A 166 9.13 3.41 21.17
CA SER A 166 8.41 2.31 21.81
C SER A 166 8.11 2.61 23.29
N GLU A 167 6.83 2.60 23.66
CA GLU A 167 6.43 2.78 25.06
C GLU A 167 6.42 1.44 25.79
N PHE A 168 6.98 1.45 27.00
CA PHE A 168 6.87 0.34 27.92
C PHE A 168 5.74 0.60 28.90
N ARG A 169 4.89 -0.40 29.13
CA ARG A 169 3.89 -0.40 30.21
C ARG A 169 4.08 -1.61 31.10
N ILE A 170 3.88 -1.45 32.41
CA ILE A 170 3.79 -2.54 33.38
C ILE A 170 2.34 -2.58 33.84
N ASP A 171 1.72 -3.76 33.77
CA ASP A 171 0.33 -3.96 34.20
C ASP A 171 0.31 -4.59 35.61
N ASP A 172 0.33 -5.93 35.68
CA ASP A 172 0.22 -6.70 36.93
C ASP A 172 1.57 -6.86 37.66
N GLU A 173 2.35 -5.79 37.76
CA GLU A 173 3.63 -5.76 38.48
C GLU A 173 4.75 -6.69 37.96
N GLN A 174 4.49 -7.56 36.98
CA GLN A 174 5.47 -8.51 36.45
C GLN A 174 5.57 -8.50 34.93
N THR A 175 4.51 -8.09 34.24
CA THR A 175 4.44 -8.13 32.78
C THR A 175 4.89 -6.80 32.19
N VAL A 176 5.90 -6.84 31.34
CA VAL A 176 6.35 -5.70 30.55
C VAL A 176 5.70 -5.78 29.17
N TRP A 177 4.95 -4.75 28.82
CA TRP A 177 4.35 -4.56 27.51
C TRP A 177 5.19 -3.59 26.70
N LEU A 178 5.38 -3.91 25.42
CA LEU A 178 6.00 -3.05 24.42
C LEU A 178 4.91 -2.57 23.47
N SER A 179 4.85 -1.26 23.21
CA SER A 179 4.04 -0.75 22.12
C SER A 179 4.86 -0.59 20.85
N GLU A 180 4.26 -0.95 19.72
CA GLU A 180 4.73 -0.59 18.40
C GLU A 180 3.61 0.06 17.61
N TRP A 181 3.96 1.00 16.73
CA TRP A 181 3.00 1.56 15.79
C TRP A 181 2.94 0.69 14.54
N LYS A 182 1.72 0.32 14.15
CA LYS A 182 1.43 -0.38 12.91
C LYS A 182 0.71 0.55 11.95
N LEU A 183 1.23 0.67 10.73
CA LEU A 183 0.60 1.39 9.63
C LEU A 183 0.03 0.37 8.64
N SER A 184 -1.26 0.46 8.36
CA SER A 184 -1.92 -0.39 7.37
C SER A 184 -2.77 0.43 6.41
N ARG A 185 -2.76 0.06 5.14
CA ARG A 185 -3.53 0.75 4.11
C ARG A 185 -5.03 0.51 4.29
N ILE A 186 -5.83 1.56 4.12
CA ILE A 186 -7.28 1.50 4.09
C ILE A 186 -7.73 1.68 2.65
N GLY A 187 -8.27 0.61 2.06
CA GLY A 187 -8.79 0.62 0.70
C GLY A 187 -7.86 -0.02 -0.33
N LEU A 188 -8.30 0.06 -1.59
CA LEU A 188 -7.64 -0.55 -2.75
C LEU A 188 -6.30 0.13 -3.05
N SER A 189 -5.39 -0.61 -3.69
CA SER A 189 -4.04 -0.12 -4.03
C SER A 189 -4.04 1.05 -5.02
N GLY A 190 -2.93 1.80 -5.04
CA GLY A 190 -2.79 3.02 -5.84
C GLY A 190 -2.29 2.87 -7.27
N TRP A 191 -1.85 1.68 -7.70
CA TRP A 191 -1.20 1.53 -9.01
C TRP A 191 -2.12 1.92 -10.18
N VAL A 192 -3.44 1.75 -10.06
CA VAL A 192 -4.42 2.06 -11.12
C VAL A 192 -4.37 3.52 -11.56
N TRP A 193 -3.87 4.43 -10.72
CA TRP A 193 -3.80 5.87 -11.03
C TRP A 193 -2.76 6.25 -12.07
N VAL A 194 -1.90 5.31 -12.48
CA VAL A 194 -1.05 5.49 -13.67
C VAL A 194 -1.86 5.38 -14.97
N GLY A 195 -3.10 4.87 -14.90
CA GLY A 195 -4.03 4.79 -16.01
C GLY A 195 -4.84 6.08 -16.23
N ARG A 196 -5.57 6.12 -17.35
CA ARG A 196 -6.45 7.23 -17.69
C ARG A 196 -7.84 7.00 -17.09
N PRO A 197 -8.42 7.97 -16.34
CA PRO A 197 -9.79 7.85 -15.87
C PRO A 197 -10.78 7.86 -17.05
N VAL A 198 -11.83 7.06 -16.94
CA VAL A 198 -12.91 6.96 -17.93
C VAL A 198 -14.17 7.60 -17.35
N GLU A 199 -14.84 8.43 -18.14
CA GLU A 199 -16.12 9.02 -17.74
C GLU A 199 -17.20 7.93 -17.65
N MET A 200 -18.05 8.03 -16.62
CA MET A 200 -19.06 7.02 -16.28
C MET A 200 -20.36 7.23 -17.08
N GLU A 201 -20.29 7.33 -18.41
CA GLU A 201 -21.50 7.46 -19.24
C GLU A 201 -22.12 6.10 -19.55
N CYS A 202 -23.43 5.95 -19.27
CA CYS A 202 -24.27 4.77 -19.52
C CYS A 202 -23.60 3.42 -19.21
N LEU A 203 -23.30 3.18 -17.93
CA LEU A 203 -22.88 1.84 -17.52
C LEU A 203 -24.07 0.90 -17.65
N THR A 204 -23.81 -0.22 -18.31
CA THR A 204 -24.66 -1.39 -18.22
C THR A 204 -24.85 -1.74 -16.75
N ASP A 205 -26.07 -2.06 -16.32
CA ASP A 205 -26.31 -2.49 -14.94
C ASP A 205 -25.54 -3.80 -14.71
N LEU A 206 -24.50 -3.72 -13.89
CA LEU A 206 -23.66 -4.86 -13.51
C LEU A 206 -24.10 -5.41 -12.16
N VAL A 207 -24.21 -6.73 -12.06
CA VAL A 207 -24.54 -7.47 -10.85
C VAL A 207 -23.53 -8.58 -10.58
N PRO A 208 -23.37 -9.00 -9.31
CA PRO A 208 -22.63 -10.22 -9.01
C PRO A 208 -23.23 -11.42 -9.74
N LEU A 209 -22.41 -12.09 -10.54
CA LEU A 209 -22.73 -13.38 -11.14
C LEU A 209 -22.31 -14.53 -10.24
N PHE A 210 -21.23 -14.33 -9.46
CA PHE A 210 -20.70 -15.33 -8.54
C PHE A 210 -20.02 -14.68 -7.33
N HIS A 211 -20.22 -15.29 -6.15
CA HIS A 211 -19.56 -14.90 -4.90
C HIS A 211 -18.69 -16.05 -4.38
N ASP A 212 -17.50 -15.71 -3.89
CA ASP A 212 -16.67 -16.59 -3.10
C ASP A 212 -16.72 -16.20 -1.61
N GLN A 213 -15.80 -16.76 -0.81
CA GLN A 213 -15.75 -16.47 0.63
C GLN A 213 -15.39 -15.01 0.96
N GLN A 214 -14.83 -14.26 0.02
CA GLN A 214 -14.38 -12.89 0.22
C GLN A 214 -15.37 -11.87 -0.36
N GLY A 215 -16.31 -12.32 -1.20
CA GLY A 215 -17.39 -11.51 -1.75
C GLY A 215 -17.58 -11.77 -3.25
N PRO A 216 -18.09 -10.80 -4.02
CA PRO A 216 -18.28 -10.97 -5.45
C PRO A 216 -16.94 -11.20 -6.14
N LEU A 217 -16.83 -12.31 -6.86
CA LEU A 217 -15.64 -12.68 -7.63
C LEU A 217 -15.82 -12.32 -9.11
N ILE A 218 -17.03 -12.52 -9.63
CA ILE A 218 -17.38 -12.19 -11.01
C ILE A 218 -18.63 -11.33 -11.01
N ILE A 219 -18.59 -10.26 -11.79
CA ILE A 219 -19.73 -9.39 -12.08
C ILE A 219 -19.96 -9.35 -13.59
N GLY A 220 -21.20 -9.12 -13.99
CA GLY A 220 -21.61 -9.02 -15.38
C GLY A 220 -23.00 -8.44 -15.51
N GLU A 221 -23.57 -8.47 -16.70
CA GLU A 221 -24.79 -7.74 -17.02
C GLU A 221 -26.05 -8.40 -16.44
N VAL A 222 -26.97 -7.57 -15.95
CA VAL A 222 -28.27 -8.00 -15.40
C VAL A 222 -29.08 -8.80 -16.43
N GLU A 223 -29.69 -9.90 -15.97
CA GLU A 223 -30.64 -10.74 -16.74
C GLU A 223 -30.09 -11.33 -18.05
N LYS A 224 -28.76 -11.36 -18.23
CA LYS A 224 -28.11 -12.00 -19.38
C LYS A 224 -27.42 -13.31 -18.99
N LEU A 225 -27.33 -14.22 -19.97
CA LEU A 225 -26.54 -15.45 -19.86
C LEU A 225 -25.12 -15.27 -20.41
N SER A 226 -24.91 -14.22 -21.20
CA SER A 226 -23.62 -13.82 -21.74
C SER A 226 -23.58 -12.33 -22.02
N GLY A 227 -22.38 -11.77 -21.97
CA GLY A 227 -22.15 -10.33 -22.15
C GLY A 227 -20.82 -9.91 -21.53
N GLU A 228 -20.74 -8.66 -21.10
CA GLU A 228 -19.57 -8.16 -20.39
C GLU A 228 -19.39 -8.91 -19.07
N ALA A 229 -18.14 -9.26 -18.76
CA ALA A 229 -17.79 -9.87 -17.49
C ALA A 229 -16.51 -9.28 -16.93
N TRP A 230 -16.46 -9.17 -15.62
CA TRP A 230 -15.33 -8.63 -14.89
C TRP A 230 -14.94 -9.55 -13.74
N LEU A 231 -13.63 -9.67 -13.52
CA LEU A 231 -13.03 -10.54 -12.50
C LEU A 231 -12.42 -9.70 -11.39
N ARG A 232 -12.70 -10.06 -10.13
CA ARG A 232 -12.09 -9.41 -8.97
C ARG A 232 -10.60 -9.75 -8.89
N ILE A 233 -9.75 -8.72 -8.82
CA ILE A 233 -8.29 -8.85 -8.67
C ILE A 233 -7.80 -8.33 -7.32
N GLU A 234 -8.58 -7.51 -6.63
CA GLU A 234 -8.22 -6.98 -5.33
C GLU A 234 -9.45 -6.68 -4.47
N GLN A 235 -9.26 -6.71 -3.15
CA GLN A 235 -10.28 -6.36 -2.16
C GLN A 235 -9.64 -5.64 -0.98
N ALA A 236 -10.36 -4.64 -0.46
CA ALA A 236 -10.04 -3.98 0.79
C ALA A 236 -11.34 -3.59 1.53
N GLY A 237 -11.67 -4.34 2.59
CA GLY A 237 -12.95 -4.19 3.28
C GLY A 237 -14.13 -4.50 2.34
N GLU A 238 -15.01 -3.51 2.15
CA GLU A 238 -16.16 -3.58 1.25
C GLU A 238 -15.86 -3.05 -0.17
N GLU A 239 -14.63 -2.60 -0.42
CA GLU A 239 -14.19 -2.20 -1.75
C GLU A 239 -13.56 -3.37 -2.49
N TYR A 240 -13.85 -3.44 -3.79
CA TYR A 240 -13.38 -4.46 -4.69
C TYR A 240 -12.81 -3.80 -5.94
N ARG A 241 -11.74 -4.36 -6.48
CA ARG A 241 -11.22 -3.98 -7.79
C ARG A 241 -11.43 -5.12 -8.77
N PHE A 242 -11.98 -4.78 -9.91
CA PHE A 242 -12.25 -5.69 -11.01
C PHE A 242 -11.45 -5.31 -12.24
N ILE A 243 -11.19 -6.31 -13.07
CA ILE A 243 -10.63 -6.16 -14.40
C ILE A 243 -11.61 -6.74 -15.42
N LYS A 244 -11.82 -6.05 -16.54
CA LYS A 244 -12.72 -6.53 -17.61
C LYS A 244 -12.08 -7.71 -18.32
N LEU A 245 -12.81 -8.81 -18.45
CA LEU A 245 -12.34 -10.01 -19.15
C LEU A 245 -12.68 -10.00 -20.64
N GLY A 246 -13.79 -9.36 -21.02
CA GLY A 246 -14.26 -9.31 -22.41
C GLY A 246 -15.65 -8.71 -22.53
N GLU A 247 -16.14 -8.56 -23.77
CA GLU A 247 -17.44 -7.96 -24.07
C GLU A 247 -18.58 -8.96 -24.25
N GLN A 248 -18.26 -10.19 -24.65
CA GLN A 248 -19.26 -11.21 -24.91
C GLN A 248 -18.74 -12.57 -24.43
N LEU A 249 -18.89 -12.82 -23.14
CA LEU A 249 -18.48 -14.07 -22.48
C LEU A 249 -19.69 -14.82 -21.95
N ASP A 250 -19.72 -16.13 -22.15
CA ASP A 250 -20.71 -17.00 -21.52
C ASP A 250 -20.41 -17.13 -20.03
N TYR A 251 -21.38 -16.80 -19.17
CA TYR A 251 -21.12 -16.65 -17.73
C TYR A 251 -20.89 -18.00 -17.03
N GLN A 252 -21.58 -19.06 -17.43
CA GLN A 252 -21.43 -20.39 -16.82
C GLN A 252 -20.01 -21.00 -16.93
N PRO A 253 -19.40 -21.10 -18.14
CA PRO A 253 -18.04 -21.60 -18.24
C PRO A 253 -17.05 -20.66 -17.55
N LEU A 254 -17.27 -19.34 -17.65
CA LEU A 254 -16.40 -18.36 -17.02
C LEU A 254 -16.33 -18.51 -15.49
N ILE A 255 -17.48 -18.68 -14.83
CA ILE A 255 -17.54 -18.90 -13.38
C ILE A 255 -16.74 -20.15 -13.01
N SER A 256 -16.89 -21.22 -13.78
CA SER A 256 -16.17 -22.47 -13.54
C SER A 256 -14.66 -22.27 -13.65
N THR A 257 -14.19 -21.59 -14.70
CA THR A 257 -12.76 -21.29 -14.90
C THR A 257 -12.21 -20.37 -13.82
N ALA A 258 -12.95 -19.35 -13.39
CA ALA A 258 -12.46 -18.43 -12.35
C ALA A 258 -12.24 -19.12 -10.99
N MET A 259 -13.00 -20.18 -10.70
CA MET A 259 -12.86 -20.94 -9.46
C MET A 259 -11.63 -21.87 -9.46
N THR A 260 -11.22 -22.38 -10.63
CA THR A 260 -10.19 -23.42 -10.73
C THR A 260 -8.89 -22.94 -11.37
N GLU A 261 -8.95 -21.91 -12.21
CA GLU A 261 -7.89 -21.48 -13.12
C GLU A 261 -7.78 -19.95 -13.18
N PHE A 262 -7.88 -19.27 -12.03
CA PHE A 262 -7.82 -17.81 -11.92
C PHE A 262 -6.61 -17.18 -12.63
N GLU A 263 -5.41 -17.73 -12.43
CA GLU A 263 -4.18 -17.25 -13.07
C GLU A 263 -4.19 -17.41 -14.60
N THR A 264 -4.90 -18.43 -15.11
CA THR A 264 -5.04 -18.62 -16.55
C THR A 264 -5.87 -17.49 -17.15
N LEU A 265 -6.98 -17.11 -16.51
CA LEU A 265 -7.81 -15.98 -16.95
C LEU A 265 -7.02 -14.67 -17.01
N LEU A 266 -6.19 -14.40 -16.00
CA LEU A 266 -5.35 -13.20 -16.00
C LEU A 266 -4.28 -13.22 -17.10
N ARG A 267 -3.68 -14.38 -17.38
CA ARG A 267 -2.67 -14.53 -18.45
C ARG A 267 -3.29 -14.46 -19.85
N GLU A 268 -4.54 -14.89 -19.99
CA GLU A 268 -5.28 -14.83 -21.26
C GLU A 268 -5.76 -13.42 -21.61
N MET A 269 -5.63 -12.46 -20.70
CA MET A 269 -5.91 -11.06 -21.00
C MET A 269 -4.98 -10.53 -22.10
N GLN A 270 -5.52 -10.40 -23.30
CA GLN A 270 -4.83 -9.82 -24.45
C GLN A 270 -5.17 -8.34 -24.59
N GLY A 271 -4.16 -7.53 -24.89
CA GLY A 271 -4.34 -6.12 -25.25
C GLY A 271 -3.26 -5.21 -24.68
N ASP A 272 -3.14 -4.03 -25.29
CA ASP A 272 -2.21 -2.99 -24.84
C ASP A 272 -2.77 -2.21 -23.63
N THR A 273 -4.06 -2.36 -23.34
CA THR A 273 -4.78 -1.61 -22.31
C THR A 273 -5.79 -2.49 -21.61
N LEU A 274 -5.84 -2.38 -20.29
CA LEU A 274 -6.71 -3.08 -19.38
C LEU A 274 -7.77 -2.10 -18.88
N ASP A 275 -9.00 -2.60 -18.75
CA ASP A 275 -10.11 -1.84 -18.21
C ASP A 275 -10.34 -2.29 -16.77
N VAL A 276 -10.13 -1.36 -15.85
CA VAL A 276 -10.06 -1.61 -14.41
C VAL A 276 -11.11 -0.78 -13.70
N MET A 277 -11.78 -1.38 -12.73
CA MET A 277 -12.96 -0.80 -12.10
C MET A 277 -12.95 -1.02 -10.58
N ASP A 278 -13.18 0.05 -9.82
CA ASP A 278 -13.36 -0.06 -8.37
C ASP A 278 -14.85 -0.02 -8.02
N TRP A 279 -15.28 -0.96 -7.18
CA TRP A 279 -16.68 -1.21 -6.85
C TRP A 279 -16.87 -1.31 -5.35
N ARG A 280 -18.01 -0.82 -4.84
CA ARG A 280 -18.37 -0.93 -3.42
C ARG A 280 -19.87 -1.17 -3.28
N GLY A 281 -20.24 -2.25 -2.60
CA GLY A 281 -21.64 -2.70 -2.56
C GLY A 281 -22.14 -2.96 -3.98
N GLU A 282 -23.19 -2.22 -4.39
CA GLU A 282 -23.75 -2.29 -5.75
C GLU A 282 -23.36 -1.09 -6.63
N ARG A 283 -22.43 -0.24 -6.16
CA ARG A 283 -22.11 1.03 -6.81
C ARG A 283 -20.70 1.07 -7.39
N LEU A 284 -20.60 1.43 -8.66
CA LEU A 284 -19.34 1.81 -9.29
C LEU A 284 -18.75 3.06 -8.60
N LEU A 285 -17.48 2.98 -8.21
CA LEU A 285 -16.73 4.12 -7.69
C LEU A 285 -15.95 4.85 -8.79
N ARG A 286 -15.16 4.12 -9.59
CA ARG A 286 -14.24 4.67 -10.60
C ARG A 286 -13.82 3.61 -11.60
N ARG A 287 -13.48 4.05 -12.81
CA ARG A 287 -13.02 3.19 -13.92
C ARG A 287 -11.80 3.82 -14.58
N TYR A 288 -10.83 2.99 -14.95
CA TYR A 288 -9.56 3.40 -15.53
C TYR A 288 -9.19 2.50 -16.70
N LEU A 289 -8.59 3.11 -17.72
CA LEU A 289 -7.85 2.41 -18.75
C LEU A 289 -6.37 2.42 -18.36
N VAL A 290 -5.83 1.27 -17.99
CA VAL A 290 -4.43 1.10 -17.58
C VAL A 290 -3.66 0.37 -18.66
N PRO A 291 -2.56 0.91 -19.20
CA PRO A 291 -1.74 0.15 -20.14
C PRO A 291 -1.28 -1.18 -19.52
N SER A 292 -1.38 -2.29 -20.24
CA SER A 292 -1.14 -3.62 -19.67
C SER A 292 0.27 -3.79 -19.09
N HIS A 293 1.28 -3.24 -19.78
CA HIS A 293 2.66 -3.21 -19.30
C HIS A 293 2.89 -2.38 -18.02
N LEU A 294 1.89 -1.63 -17.57
CA LEU A 294 1.94 -0.81 -16.34
C LEU A 294 1.17 -1.45 -15.18
N ALA A 295 0.44 -2.53 -15.43
CA ALA A 295 -0.31 -3.25 -14.41
C ALA A 295 0.49 -4.49 -13.96
N PRO A 296 0.70 -4.69 -12.65
CA PRO A 296 1.42 -5.85 -12.13
C PRO A 296 0.50 -7.08 -12.11
N LEU A 297 0.05 -7.56 -13.28
CA LEU A 297 -0.93 -8.65 -13.40
C LEU A 297 -0.48 -9.96 -12.73
N GLU A 298 0.82 -10.24 -12.77
CA GLU A 298 1.44 -11.44 -12.20
C GLU A 298 1.51 -11.40 -10.66
N GLU A 299 1.25 -10.24 -10.05
CA GLU A 299 1.33 -10.02 -8.60
C GLU A 299 -0.04 -9.87 -7.95
N PHE A 300 -1.13 -9.96 -8.73
CA PHE A 300 -2.47 -10.11 -8.18
C PHE A 300 -2.71 -11.52 -7.63
N GLU A 301 -1.75 -12.05 -6.88
CA GLU A 301 -2.07 -13.09 -5.92
C GLU A 301 -2.92 -12.45 -4.83
N LEU A 302 -4.16 -12.92 -4.68
CA LEU A 302 -5.11 -12.42 -3.67
C LEU A 302 -4.55 -12.49 -2.22
N GLN A 303 -3.38 -13.11 -2.01
CA GLN A 303 -2.73 -13.35 -0.71
C GLN A 303 -1.21 -13.12 -0.68
N GLY A 304 -0.58 -12.63 -1.75
CA GLY A 304 0.88 -12.41 -1.76
C GLY A 304 1.29 -11.31 -0.78
N GLU A 305 2.05 -11.66 0.26
CA GLU A 305 2.60 -10.69 1.21
C GLU A 305 3.92 -10.12 0.69
N ASN A 306 3.87 -8.85 0.33
CA ASN A 306 4.97 -7.89 0.26
C ASN A 306 5.91 -7.96 -0.97
N TYR A 307 6.18 -6.77 -1.51
CA TYR A 307 7.23 -6.48 -2.47
C TYR A 307 8.17 -5.47 -1.81
N ASP A 308 9.33 -5.95 -1.35
CA ASP A 308 10.33 -5.08 -0.74
C ASP A 308 11.29 -4.54 -1.81
N LEU A 309 11.16 -3.25 -2.08
CA LEU A 309 12.08 -2.50 -2.94
C LEU A 309 13.16 -1.75 -2.15
N MET A 310 13.08 -1.75 -0.81
CA MET A 310 14.05 -1.07 0.00
C MET A 310 15.40 -1.77 -0.14
N PRO A 311 16.50 -1.03 -0.37
CA PRO A 311 17.81 -1.65 -0.29
C PRO A 311 18.07 -2.17 1.12
N GLU A 312 18.80 -3.29 1.23
CA GLU A 312 19.18 -3.91 2.51
C GLU A 312 19.90 -2.95 3.48
N ASN A 313 20.44 -1.83 2.99
CA ASN A 313 21.13 -0.80 3.77
C ASN A 313 20.24 0.41 4.14
N ALA A 314 18.92 0.28 4.07
CA ALA A 314 17.97 1.35 4.40
C ALA A 314 17.61 1.45 5.90
N TYR A 315 18.20 0.60 6.76
CA TYR A 315 17.89 0.49 8.20
C TYR A 315 18.96 1.10 9.11
#